data_AF-A0A2L1J571-F1
#
_entry.id   AF-A0A2L1J571-F1
#
_cell.length_a   1.000
_cell.length_b   1.000
_cell.length_c   1.000
_cell.angle_alpha   90.00
_cell.angle_beta   90.00
_cell.angle_gamma   90.00
#
_symmetry.space_group_name_H-M   'P 1'
#
loop_
_entity.id
_entity.type
_entity.pdbx_description
1 polymer ?
#
loop_
_entity_poly.entity_id
_entity_poly.type
_entity_poly.pdbx_seq_one_letter_code
_entity_poly.pdbx_strand_id
1 'polypeptide(L)'
;MFSSSGTRSGIQIGDRSLIEVPSTGNAKIFSGATDVEVKQYFSQLTGSTQLPSPRSIPGKGDIYVVNTPEGNFTLRNFSSSSGQTGPAWTIDVPKAAAGTTYNPEIKFLIGNP
;
A
#
# COMPACT_ATOMS: atom_id res chain seq x y z
N MET A 1 -8.93 3.12 9.36
CA MET A 1 -9.04 1.65 9.42
C MET A 1 -9.64 1.16 8.11
N PHE A 2 -9.04 0.14 7.49
CA PHE A 2 -9.59 -0.47 6.28
C PHE A 2 -10.92 -1.11 6.62
N SER A 3 -11.98 -0.65 5.98
CA SER A 3 -13.30 -1.24 6.06
C SER A 3 -13.61 -1.78 4.67
N SER A 4 -13.80 -3.10 4.58
CA SER A 4 -14.29 -3.78 3.37
C SER A 4 -15.72 -3.40 3.00
N SER A 5 -16.41 -2.65 3.86
CA SER A 5 -17.80 -2.21 3.72
C SER A 5 -17.96 -0.70 3.52
N GLY A 6 -16.86 0.07 3.48
CA GLY A 6 -16.88 1.52 3.35
C GLY A 6 -16.70 1.96 1.90
N THR A 7 -17.73 2.58 1.32
CA THR A 7 -17.75 3.30 0.03
C THR A 7 -16.83 4.54 -0.01
N ARG A 8 -15.70 4.52 0.69
CA ARG A 8 -14.67 5.55 0.51
C ARG A 8 -13.84 5.17 -0.70
N SER A 9 -14.14 5.77 -1.85
CA SER A 9 -13.34 5.72 -3.08
C SER A 9 -11.98 6.42 -2.95
N GLY A 10 -11.46 6.55 -1.73
CA GLY A 10 -10.27 7.32 -1.42
C GLY A 10 -9.64 6.95 -0.09
N ILE A 11 -8.34 7.22 0.02
CA ILE A 11 -7.57 7.06 1.25
C ILE A 11 -7.15 8.42 1.79
N GLN A 12 -7.14 8.55 3.11
CA GLN A 12 -6.60 9.72 3.77
C GLN A 12 -5.14 9.48 4.10
N ILE A 13 -4.27 10.42 3.73
CA ILE A 13 -2.87 10.46 4.11
C ILE A 13 -2.57 11.83 4.68
N GLY A 14 -2.32 11.90 5.98
CA GLY A 14 -2.29 13.19 6.69
C GLY A 14 -3.61 13.94 6.50
N ASP A 15 -3.52 15.17 5.99
CA ASP A 15 -4.69 16.04 5.72
C ASP A 15 -5.23 15.92 4.28
N ARG A 16 -4.64 15.06 3.45
CA ARG A 16 -4.99 14.91 2.03
C ARG A 16 -5.82 13.66 1.80
N SER A 17 -6.79 13.77 0.90
CA SER A 17 -7.52 12.63 0.34
C SER A 17 -6.96 12.29 -1.04
N LEU A 18 -6.55 11.05 -1.25
CA LEU A 18 -6.23 10.54 -2.58
C LEU A 18 -7.44 9.79 -3.13
N ILE A 19 -7.74 10.03 -4.41
CA ILE A 19 -8.84 9.38 -5.12
C ILE A 19 -8.31 8.11 -5.78
N GLU A 20 -9.06 7.02 -5.65
CA GLU A 20 -8.74 5.76 -6.32
C GLU A 20 -8.84 5.95 -7.84
N VAL A 21 -7.78 5.56 -8.57
CA VAL A 21 -7.80 5.53 -10.04
C VAL A 21 -8.38 4.19 -10.52
N PRO A 22 -9.06 4.16 -11.69
CA PRO A 22 -9.60 2.93 -12.23
C PRO A 22 -8.55 1.81 -12.34
N SER A 23 -8.92 0.61 -11.93
CA SER A 23 -8.09 -0.58 -11.93
C SER A 23 -8.86 -1.75 -12.53
N THR A 24 -8.20 -2.55 -13.35
CA THR A 24 -8.77 -3.79 -13.93
C THR A 24 -8.54 -5.02 -13.04
N GLY A 25 -7.81 -4.86 -11.92
CA GLY A 25 -7.50 -5.94 -10.99
C GLY A 25 -8.00 -5.65 -9.57
N ASN A 26 -7.71 -6.57 -8.65
CA ASN A 26 -8.13 -6.47 -7.23
C ASN A 26 -7.30 -5.48 -6.40
N ALA A 27 -6.33 -4.79 -7.02
CA ALA A 27 -5.52 -3.79 -6.36
C ALA A 27 -6.24 -2.44 -6.39
N LYS A 28 -6.29 -1.76 -5.25
CA LYS A 28 -6.66 -0.34 -5.18
C LYS A 28 -5.47 0.49 -5.63
N ILE A 29 -5.66 1.42 -6.55
CA ILE A 29 -4.56 2.21 -7.12
C ILE A 29 -4.79 3.69 -6.82
N PHE A 30 -3.73 4.39 -6.41
CA PHE A 30 -3.73 5.82 -6.10
C PHE A 30 -2.55 6.49 -6.80
N SER A 31 -2.69 7.78 -7.15
CA SER A 31 -1.62 8.62 -7.71
C SER A 31 -1.40 9.88 -6.87
N GLY A 32 -0.26 10.55 -7.08
CA GLY A 32 0.05 11.83 -6.44
C GLY A 32 0.57 11.77 -5.00
N ALA A 33 0.80 10.57 -4.45
CA ALA A 33 1.43 10.38 -3.14
C ALA A 33 2.95 10.48 -3.25
N THR A 34 3.57 11.19 -2.31
CA THR A 34 5.02 11.18 -2.11
C THR A 34 5.47 9.93 -1.36
N ASP A 35 6.75 9.57 -1.47
CA ASP A 35 7.35 8.46 -0.70
C ASP A 35 7.15 8.61 0.82
N VAL A 36 7.18 9.85 1.31
CA VAL A 36 6.96 10.17 2.74
C VAL A 36 5.51 9.86 3.13
N GLU A 37 4.55 10.33 2.34
CA GLU A 37 3.12 10.07 2.55
C GLU A 37 2.81 8.56 2.51
N VAL A 38 3.38 7.80 1.58
CA VAL A 38 3.19 6.35 1.49
C VAL A 38 3.71 5.64 2.75
N LYS A 39 4.90 6.00 3.23
CA LYS A 39 5.50 5.41 4.44
C LYS A 39 4.72 5.78 5.71
N GLN A 40 4.24 7.02 5.80
CA GLN A 40 3.37 7.46 6.89
C GLN A 40 2.05 6.67 6.89
N TYR A 41 1.42 6.53 5.72
CA TYR A 41 0.20 5.76 5.56
C TYR A 41 0.38 4.29 5.98
N PHE A 42 1.49 3.65 5.57
CA PHE A 42 1.80 2.29 5.98
C PHE A 42 1.97 2.15 7.50
N SER A 43 2.62 3.12 8.14
CA SER A 43 2.79 3.12 9.60
C SER A 43 1.43 3.26 10.31
N GLN A 44 0.57 4.16 9.83
CA GLN A 44 -0.79 4.35 10.35
C GLN A 44 -1.67 3.11 10.15
N LEU A 45 -1.60 2.50 8.96
CA LEU A 45 -2.32 1.28 8.62
C LEU A 45 -1.97 0.12 9.56
N THR A 46 -0.68 -0.04 9.84
CA THR A 46 -0.17 -1.15 10.66
C THR A 46 -0.20 -0.87 12.17
N GLY A 47 -0.55 0.36 12.58
CA GLY A 47 -0.47 0.78 13.97
C GLY A 47 0.96 0.89 14.49
N SER A 48 1.97 0.90 13.61
CA SER A 48 3.37 1.02 14.01
C SER A 48 3.73 2.46 14.33
N THR A 49 4.38 2.68 15.48
CA THR A 49 4.85 4.02 15.90
C THR A 49 6.03 4.51 15.07
N GLN A 50 6.79 3.59 14.47
CA GLN A 50 7.93 3.87 13.60
C GLN A 50 7.95 2.90 12.42
N LEU A 51 8.44 3.37 11.27
CA LEU A 51 8.68 2.50 10.12
C LEU A 51 9.85 1.56 10.44
N PRO A 52 9.73 0.23 10.23
CA PRO A 52 10.82 -0.70 10.44
C PRO A 52 11.99 -0.40 9.49
N SER A 53 13.19 -0.89 9.83
CA SER A 53 14.33 -0.80 8.92
C SER A 53 14.04 -1.56 7.62
N PRO A 54 14.36 -0.98 6.44
CA PRO A 54 14.15 -1.67 5.17
C PRO A 54 15.08 -2.87 5.04
N ARG A 55 14.59 -3.90 4.34
CA ARG A 55 15.42 -4.97 3.76
C ARG A 55 15.53 -4.75 2.26
N SER A 56 16.73 -4.55 1.76
CA SER A 56 16.98 -4.44 0.33
C SER A 56 16.96 -5.80 -0.35
N ILE A 57 16.26 -5.88 -1.48
CA ILE A 57 16.16 -7.05 -2.35
C ILE A 57 16.99 -6.75 -3.61
N PRO A 58 18.11 -7.46 -3.82
CA PRO A 58 18.97 -7.25 -4.98
C PRO A 58 18.19 -7.28 -6.30
N GLY A 59 18.41 -6.27 -7.14
CA GLY A 59 17.76 -6.14 -8.44
C GLY A 59 16.26 -5.81 -8.42
N LYS A 60 15.67 -5.50 -7.25
CA LYS A 60 14.26 -5.12 -7.13
C LYS A 60 14.04 -3.80 -6.39
N GLY A 61 14.48 -3.71 -5.14
CA GLY A 61 14.22 -2.55 -4.29
C GLY A 61 14.07 -2.91 -2.82
N ASP A 62 13.50 -2.02 -2.03
CA ASP A 62 13.37 -2.17 -0.58
C ASP A 62 12.01 -2.70 -0.17
N ILE A 63 12.01 -3.49 0.91
CA ILE A 63 10.79 -3.94 1.58
C ILE A 63 10.81 -3.56 3.06
N TYR A 64 9.64 -3.28 3.59
CA TYR A 64 9.36 -2.98 4.99
C TYR A 64 8.28 -3.95 5.46
N VAL A 65 8.49 -4.63 6.57
CA VAL A 65 7.56 -5.67 7.06
C VAL A 65 7.14 -5.34 8.48
N VAL A 66 5.83 -5.31 8.72
CA VAL A 66 5.24 -5.20 10.05
C VAL A 66 4.37 -6.42 10.30
N ASN A 67 4.66 -7.13 11.38
CA ASN A 67 3.88 -8.30 11.80
C ASN A 67 2.77 -7.82 12.75
N THR A 68 1.52 -8.14 12.42
CA THR A 68 0.37 -7.89 13.28
C THR A 68 -0.33 -9.21 13.62
N PRO A 69 -1.24 -9.24 14.61
CA PRO A 69 -2.07 -10.43 14.87
C PRO A 69 -2.90 -10.90 13.65
N GLU A 70 -3.16 -9.99 12.71
CA GLU A 70 -3.94 -10.25 11.49
C GLU A 70 -3.04 -10.73 10.32
N GLY A 71 -1.72 -10.77 10.51
CA GLY A 71 -0.74 -11.22 9.54
C GLY A 71 0.32 -10.16 9.21
N ASN A 72 1.11 -10.45 8.17
CA ASN A 72 2.24 -9.60 7.81
C ASN A 72 1.83 -8.57 6.76
N PHE A 73 1.90 -7.30 7.13
CA PHE A 73 1.82 -6.20 6.18
C PHE A 73 3.20 -5.97 5.58
N THR A 74 3.26 -5.85 4.25
CA THR A 74 4.51 -5.56 3.53
C THR A 74 4.35 -4.30 2.71
N LEU A 75 5.24 -3.32 2.89
CA LEU A 75 5.40 -2.19 1.98
C LEU A 75 6.66 -2.41 1.14
N ARG A 76 6.57 -2.18 -0.17
CA ARG A 76 7.69 -2.36 -1.11
C ARG A 76 7.67 -1.30 -2.19
N ASN A 77 8.83 -0.79 -2.58
CA ASN A 77 8.96 0.26 -3.61
C ASN A 77 8.96 -0.29 -5.05
N PHE A 78 8.38 -1.46 -5.26
CA PHE A 78 8.24 -2.09 -6.57
C PHE A 78 6.94 -2.89 -6.66
N SER A 79 6.42 -2.99 -7.89
CA SER A 79 5.22 -3.76 -8.23
C SER A 79 5.59 -4.90 -9.18
N SER A 80 5.10 -6.12 -8.92
CA SER A 80 5.22 -7.25 -9.84
C SER A 80 4.37 -7.07 -11.10
N SER A 81 3.33 -6.24 -11.03
CA SER A 81 2.46 -5.86 -12.14
C SER A 81 2.78 -4.46 -12.69
N SER A 82 4.04 -4.03 -12.59
CA SER A 82 4.47 -2.72 -13.08
C SER A 82 4.28 -2.55 -14.60
N GLY A 83 4.33 -3.64 -15.38
CA GLY A 83 4.00 -3.60 -16.81
C GLY A 83 2.53 -3.27 -17.12
N GLN A 84 1.62 -3.43 -16.16
CA GLN A 84 0.19 -3.14 -16.31
C GLN A 84 -0.21 -1.82 -15.64
N THR A 85 0.40 -1.52 -14.49
CA THR A 85 0.00 -0.39 -13.62
C THR A 85 1.03 0.74 -13.59
N GLY A 86 2.23 0.53 -14.11
CA GLY A 86 3.37 1.42 -13.93
C GLY A 86 4.17 1.12 -12.65
N PRO A 87 5.33 1.77 -12.47
CA PRO A 87 6.09 1.69 -11.21
C PRO A 87 5.22 2.19 -10.05
N ALA A 88 5.23 1.45 -8.94
CA ALA A 88 4.42 1.80 -7.78
C ALA A 88 5.05 1.32 -6.48
N TRP A 89 4.86 2.09 -5.41
CA TRP A 89 4.90 1.52 -4.07
C TRP A 89 3.69 0.60 -3.92
N THR A 90 3.91 -0.59 -3.36
CA THR A 90 2.85 -1.58 -3.15
C THR A 90 2.78 -1.95 -1.67
N ILE A 91 1.58 -1.94 -1.10
CA ILE A 91 1.27 -2.51 0.21
C ILE A 91 0.52 -3.82 0.00
N ASP A 92 1.10 -4.92 0.47
CA ASP A 92 0.42 -6.21 0.61
C ASP A 92 -0.32 -6.22 1.96
N VAL A 93 -1.64 -6.35 1.92
CA VAL A 93 -2.50 -6.38 3.11
C VAL A 93 -2.91 -7.83 3.41
N PRO A 94 -2.75 -8.31 4.66
CA PRO A 94 -3.26 -9.62 5.05
C PRO A 94 -4.77 -9.73 4.85
N LYS A 95 -5.20 -10.85 4.26
CA LYS A 95 -6.64 -11.13 4.03
C LYS A 95 -7.50 -11.06 5.29
N ALA A 96 -6.95 -11.42 6.45
CA ALA A 96 -7.66 -11.34 7.72
C ALA A 96 -7.92 -9.87 8.13
N ALA A 97 -6.93 -8.99 7.94
CA ALA A 97 -7.08 -7.55 8.19
C ALA A 97 -8.06 -6.89 7.21
N ALA A 98 -8.06 -7.35 5.96
CA ALA A 98 -8.94 -6.83 4.92
C ALA A 98 -10.36 -7.43 4.95
N GLY A 99 -10.60 -8.51 5.68
CA GLY A 99 -11.87 -9.25 5.64
C GLY A 99 -12.15 -9.87 4.26
N THR A 100 -11.11 -10.30 3.56
CA THR A 100 -11.18 -10.87 2.19
C THR A 100 -10.70 -12.32 2.18
N THR A 101 -10.91 -13.03 1.06
CA THR A 101 -10.41 -14.41 0.86
C THR A 101 -9.00 -14.46 0.28
N TYR A 102 -8.52 -13.33 -0.26
CA TYR A 102 -7.19 -13.12 -0.84
C TYR A 102 -6.47 -11.98 -0.12
N ASN A 103 -5.15 -11.84 -0.26
CA ASN A 103 -4.42 -10.68 0.26
C ASN A 103 -4.54 -9.52 -0.75
N PRO A 104 -5.31 -8.46 -0.48
CA PRO A 104 -5.41 -7.35 -1.40
C PRO A 104 -4.12 -6.52 -1.43
N GLU A 105 -3.92 -5.84 -2.55
CA GLU A 105 -2.83 -4.89 -2.73
C GLU A 105 -3.36 -3.45 -2.77
N ILE A 106 -2.53 -2.53 -2.30
CA ILE A 106 -2.72 -1.09 -2.49
C ILE A 106 -1.49 -0.57 -3.21
N LYS A 107 -1.69 0.16 -4.30
CA LYS A 107 -0.61 0.67 -5.15
C LYS A 107 -0.64 2.19 -5.16
N PHE A 108 0.54 2.80 -5.05
CA PHE A 108 0.78 4.22 -5.20
C PHE A 108 1.71 4.44 -6.37
N LEU A 109 1.20 4.99 -7.46
CA LEU A 109 1.96 5.20 -8.69
C LEU A 109 3.11 6.17 -8.45
N ILE A 110 4.31 5.78 -8.90
CA ILE A 110 5.52 6.59 -8.83
C ILE A 110 5.67 7.31 -10.17
N GLY A 111 5.85 8.64 -10.14
CA GLY A 111 6.27 9.41 -11.31
C GLY A 111 5.16 10.04 -12.17
N ASN A 112 3.90 10.01 -11.76
CA ASN A 112 2.83 10.82 -12.36
C ASN A 112 2.28 11.83 -11.34
N PRO A 113 2.81 13.08 -11.30
CA PRO A 113 2.11 14.22 -10.69
C PRO A 113 0.88 14.64 -11.50
#